data_AF-A0A955CTT1-F1
#
_entry.id   AF-A0A955CTT1-F1
#
_cell.length_a   1.000
_cell.length_b   1.000
_cell.length_c   1.000
_cell.angle_alpha   90.00
_cell.angle_beta   90.00
_cell.angle_gamma   90.00
#
_symmetry.space_group_name_H-M   'P 1'
#
loop_
_entity.id
_entity.type
_entity.pdbx_description
1 polymer ?
#
loop_
_entity_poly.entity_id
_entity_poly.type
_entity_poly.pdbx_seq_one_letter_code
_entity_poly.pdbx_strand_id
1 'polypeptide(L)'
;MSEATSECAAQTVSAEHKVLDQFIGTWNAKTRFWMQPGAEPMDMTGVMKNTWAFNGLYLEENYEGSEFMGQQFKGKGVWTYNPTTKKYEGIWYDTAGSSLQFETGSFDDAKKIYTAHNTFIMPGTTNEMAKRTVITVKNTNEHVMEMFMGEVGSAPDQQFKCMEITYTRA
;
A
#
# COMPACT_ATOMS: atom_id res chain seq x y z
N MET A 1 35.54 -19.33 23.37
CA MET A 1 34.64 -19.25 22.21
C MET A 1 33.25 -19.58 22.71
N SER A 2 32.47 -18.57 23.09
CA SER A 2 31.10 -18.79 23.59
C SER A 2 30.19 -18.85 22.36
N GLU A 3 29.55 -20.00 22.18
CA GLU A 3 28.48 -20.16 21.21
C GLU A 3 27.29 -19.36 21.73
N ALA A 4 27.04 -18.20 21.12
CA ALA A 4 25.74 -17.56 21.19
C ALA A 4 24.83 -18.32 20.21
N THR A 5 24.16 -19.37 20.69
CA THR A 5 22.94 -19.84 20.08
C THR A 5 21.92 -18.71 20.20
N SER A 6 21.90 -17.82 19.20
CA SER A 6 20.76 -16.97 18.94
C SER A 6 19.62 -17.92 18.56
N GLU A 7 18.82 -18.34 19.55
CA GLU A 7 17.54 -18.97 19.27
C GLU A 7 16.81 -18.08 18.28
N CYS A 8 16.57 -18.61 17.07
CA CYS A 8 15.75 -17.97 16.07
C CYS A 8 14.32 -17.98 16.64
N ALA A 9 13.99 -17.00 17.48
CA ALA A 9 12.68 -16.90 18.08
C ALA A 9 11.66 -16.88 16.95
N ALA A 10 10.79 -17.89 16.92
CA ALA A 10 9.69 -17.96 15.97
C ALA A 10 8.89 -16.65 16.08
N GLN A 11 8.80 -15.92 14.97
CA GLN A 11 8.05 -14.67 14.94
C GLN A 11 6.57 -15.01 15.15
N THR A 12 6.00 -14.52 16.24
CA THR A 12 4.60 -14.74 16.61
C THR A 12 3.78 -13.55 16.14
N VAL A 13 2.53 -13.81 15.73
CA VAL A 13 1.57 -12.76 15.33
C VAL A 13 1.36 -11.80 16.50
N SER A 14 1.73 -10.54 16.29
CA SER A 14 1.59 -9.48 17.29
C SER A 14 0.24 -8.75 17.18
N ALA A 15 -0.05 -7.84 18.12
CA ALA A 15 -1.25 -7.00 18.04
C ALA A 15 -1.22 -6.06 16.81
N GLU A 16 -0.04 -5.62 16.42
CA GLU A 16 0.19 -4.77 15.25
C GLU A 16 -0.08 -5.52 13.94
N HIS A 17 0.17 -6.83 13.87
CA HIS A 17 -0.30 -7.62 12.73
C HIS A 17 -1.82 -7.58 12.62
N LYS A 18 -2.54 -7.72 13.74
CA LYS A 18 -4.00 -7.71 13.77
C LYS A 18 -4.63 -6.37 13.36
N VAL A 19 -3.88 -5.27 13.36
CA VAL A 19 -4.37 -4.00 12.79
C VAL A 19 -4.75 -4.18 11.31
N LEU A 20 -4.07 -5.07 10.59
CA LEU A 20 -4.35 -5.36 9.19
C LEU A 20 -5.64 -6.18 8.98
N ASP A 21 -6.26 -6.72 10.05
CA ASP A 21 -7.54 -7.45 9.96
C ASP A 21 -8.64 -6.58 9.33
N GLN A 22 -8.57 -5.26 9.53
CA GLN A 22 -9.54 -4.33 8.96
C GLN A 22 -9.55 -4.31 7.42
N PHE A 23 -8.46 -4.75 6.79
CA PHE A 23 -8.32 -4.82 5.33
C PHE A 23 -8.67 -6.19 4.75
N ILE A 24 -8.87 -7.22 5.58
CA ILE A 24 -9.21 -8.57 5.13
C ILE A 24 -10.59 -8.59 4.45
N GLY A 25 -10.66 -9.35 3.36
CA GLY A 25 -11.90 -9.64 2.64
C GLY A 25 -11.81 -9.25 1.17
N THR A 26 -12.98 -9.10 0.56
CA THR A 26 -13.13 -8.68 -0.83
C THR A 26 -13.74 -7.29 -0.87
N TRP A 27 -13.14 -6.42 -1.67
CA TRP A 27 -13.47 -5.01 -1.76
C TRP A 27 -13.66 -4.61 -3.21
N ASN A 28 -14.76 -3.91 -3.50
CA ASN A 28 -14.92 -3.15 -4.73
C ASN A 28 -14.08 -1.88 -4.63
N ALA A 29 -13.25 -1.63 -5.64
CA ALA A 29 -12.39 -0.47 -5.75
C ALA A 29 -12.93 0.49 -6.82
N LYS A 30 -13.08 1.77 -6.45
CA LYS A 30 -13.29 2.87 -7.39
C LYS A 30 -12.07 3.76 -7.34
N THR A 31 -11.30 3.77 -8.42
CA THR A 31 -10.02 4.45 -8.53
C THR A 31 -10.18 5.70 -9.39
N ARG A 32 -9.62 6.80 -8.91
CA ARG A 32 -9.35 8.01 -9.68
C ARG A 32 -7.86 8.21 -9.77
N PHE A 33 -7.36 8.46 -10.96
CA PHE A 33 -5.93 8.61 -11.21
C PHE A 33 -5.63 9.91 -11.96
N TRP A 34 -4.66 10.67 -11.46
CA TRP A 34 -4.22 11.95 -12.01
C TRP A 34 -2.80 11.83 -12.54
N MET A 35 -2.62 12.03 -13.84
CA MET A 35 -1.31 11.95 -14.50
C MET A 35 -0.37 13.10 -14.12
N GLN A 36 -0.93 14.27 -13.80
CA GLN A 36 -0.18 15.48 -13.47
C GLN A 36 -1.04 16.42 -12.62
N PRO A 37 -0.42 17.36 -11.88
CA PRO A 37 -1.16 18.36 -11.10
C PRO A 37 -2.17 19.12 -11.97
N GLY A 38 -3.42 19.19 -11.53
CA GLY A 38 -4.48 19.96 -12.19
C GLY A 38 -5.11 19.31 -13.43
N ALA A 39 -4.71 18.09 -13.81
CA ALA A 39 -5.41 17.34 -14.86
C ALA A 39 -6.77 16.79 -14.37
N GLU A 40 -7.66 16.46 -15.30
CA GLU A 40 -8.86 15.67 -14.98
C GLU A 40 -8.48 14.23 -14.63
N PRO A 41 -9.18 13.60 -13.66
CA PRO A 41 -8.91 12.21 -13.31
C PRO A 41 -9.36 11.24 -14.41
N MET A 42 -8.63 10.14 -14.51
CA MET A 42 -9.10 8.94 -15.19
C MET A 42 -9.70 8.00 -14.15
N ASP A 43 -10.92 7.54 -14.42
CA ASP A 43 -11.64 6.63 -13.55
C ASP A 43 -11.37 5.17 -13.95
N MET A 44 -11.20 4.32 -12.94
CA MET A 44 -11.12 2.86 -13.08
C MET A 44 -11.93 2.18 -11.99
N THR A 45 -12.34 0.95 -12.24
CA THR A 45 -12.94 0.10 -11.21
C THR A 45 -12.14 -1.18 -11.04
N GLY A 46 -12.23 -1.84 -9.90
CA GLY A 46 -11.59 -3.13 -9.70
C GLY A 46 -12.12 -3.87 -8.48
N VAL A 47 -11.54 -5.03 -8.24
CA VAL A 47 -11.80 -5.86 -7.06
C VAL A 47 -10.45 -6.15 -6.40
N MET A 48 -10.36 -5.84 -5.10
CA MET A 48 -9.24 -6.21 -4.25
C MET A 48 -9.65 -7.38 -3.36
N LYS A 49 -8.85 -8.44 -3.32
CA LYS A 49 -9.00 -9.55 -2.39
C LYS A 49 -7.78 -9.64 -1.49
N ASN A 50 -8.03 -9.52 -0.19
CA ASN A 50 -7.01 -9.53 0.84
C ASN A 50 -7.19 -10.74 1.75
N THR A 51 -6.12 -11.52 1.93
CA THR A 51 -6.13 -12.75 2.73
C THR A 51 -4.88 -12.87 3.58
N TRP A 52 -5.03 -13.46 4.77
CA TRP A 52 -3.88 -13.83 5.60
C TRP A 52 -3.11 -15.01 5.00
N ALA A 53 -1.80 -14.88 4.97
CA ALA A 53 -0.84 -15.94 4.64
C ALA A 53 0.08 -16.22 5.83
N PHE A 54 0.67 -17.41 5.82
CA PHE A 54 1.63 -17.90 6.83
C PHE A 54 1.16 -17.65 8.28
N ASN A 55 -0.02 -18.17 8.61
CA ASN A 55 -0.63 -18.07 9.95
C ASN A 55 -0.88 -16.64 10.45
N GLY A 56 -1.08 -15.67 9.56
CA GLY A 56 -1.43 -14.29 9.94
C GLY A 56 -0.24 -13.34 10.04
N LEU A 57 0.91 -13.71 9.46
CA LEU A 57 2.10 -12.86 9.43
C LEU A 57 2.12 -11.91 8.23
N TYR A 58 1.48 -12.30 7.12
CA TYR A 58 1.49 -11.53 5.88
C TYR A 58 0.07 -11.38 5.35
N LEU A 59 -0.33 -10.14 5.09
CA LEU A 59 -1.55 -9.84 4.34
C LEU A 59 -1.22 -9.87 2.86
N GLU A 60 -1.68 -10.90 2.14
CA GLU A 60 -1.57 -10.95 0.69
C GLU A 60 -2.72 -10.19 0.05
N GLU A 61 -2.39 -9.36 -0.93
CA GLU A 61 -3.32 -8.54 -1.70
C GLU A 61 -3.33 -9.02 -3.15
N ASN A 62 -4.52 -9.14 -3.74
CA ASN A 62 -4.70 -9.48 -5.14
C ASN A 62 -5.77 -8.58 -5.76
N TYR A 63 -5.37 -7.76 -6.72
CA TYR A 63 -6.20 -6.77 -7.38
C TYR A 63 -6.42 -7.11 -8.84
N GLU A 64 -7.68 -7.06 -9.26
CA GLU A 64 -8.10 -7.16 -10.64
C GLU A 64 -8.90 -5.91 -11.02
N GLY A 65 -8.35 -5.10 -11.94
CA GLY A 65 -8.95 -3.86 -12.41
C GLY A 65 -9.63 -4.00 -13.76
N SER A 66 -10.40 -2.96 -14.11
CA SER A 66 -10.89 -2.69 -15.45
C SER A 66 -9.72 -2.44 -16.41
N GLU A 67 -10.04 -2.42 -17.71
CA GLU A 67 -9.07 -2.05 -18.73
C GLU A 67 -8.56 -0.62 -18.49
N PHE A 68 -7.25 -0.46 -18.55
CA PHE A 68 -6.54 0.81 -18.45
C PHE A 68 -5.43 0.83 -19.49
N MET A 69 -5.38 1.89 -20.30
CA MET A 69 -4.39 2.02 -21.38
C MET A 69 -4.37 0.82 -22.35
N GLY A 70 -5.54 0.22 -22.63
CA GLY A 70 -5.68 -0.90 -23.56
C GLY A 70 -5.28 -2.27 -22.99
N GLN A 71 -5.02 -2.37 -21.68
CA GLN A 71 -4.68 -3.62 -21.02
C GLN A 71 -5.45 -3.79 -19.70
N GLN A 72 -5.75 -5.03 -19.33
CA GLN A 72 -6.33 -5.32 -18.02
C GLN A 72 -5.31 -5.04 -16.93
N PHE A 73 -5.63 -4.16 -15.99
CA PHE A 73 -4.75 -3.91 -14.85
C PHE A 73 -4.83 -5.04 -13.83
N LYS A 74 -3.70 -5.62 -13.45
CA LYS A 74 -3.60 -6.60 -12.36
C LYS A 74 -2.47 -6.21 -11.43
N GLY A 75 -2.70 -6.37 -10.14
CA GLY A 75 -1.70 -6.06 -9.12
C GLY A 75 -1.72 -7.07 -7.99
N LYS A 76 -0.57 -7.23 -7.35
CA LYS A 76 -0.44 -8.04 -6.15
C LYS A 76 0.43 -7.30 -5.15
N GLY A 77 0.12 -7.53 -3.87
CA GLY A 77 0.84 -6.95 -2.78
C GLY A 77 1.01 -7.90 -1.62
N VAL A 78 1.94 -7.55 -0.74
CA VAL A 78 2.10 -8.21 0.56
C VAL A 78 2.39 -7.13 1.59
N TRP A 79 1.60 -7.06 2.65
CA TRP A 79 1.89 -6.23 3.82
C TRP A 79 2.19 -7.07 5.05
N THR A 80 3.05 -6.56 5.91
CA THR A 80 3.38 -7.17 7.21
C THR A 80 3.76 -6.10 8.23
N TYR A 81 3.96 -6.51 9.48
CA TYR A 81 4.53 -5.68 10.52
C TYR A 81 5.88 -6.25 10.95
N ASN A 82 6.94 -5.45 10.84
CA ASN A 82 8.27 -5.82 11.28
C ASN A 82 8.46 -5.41 12.75
N PRO A 83 8.54 -6.36 13.70
CA PRO A 83 8.66 -6.05 15.13
C PRO A 83 10.03 -5.47 15.50
N THR A 84 11.07 -5.69 14.69
CA THR A 84 12.41 -5.15 14.91
C THR A 84 12.47 -3.67 14.56
N THR A 85 11.93 -3.29 13.39
CA THR A 85 11.92 -1.89 12.94
C THR A 85 10.73 -1.11 13.47
N LYS A 86 9.72 -1.81 14.01
CA LYS A 86 8.43 -1.27 14.48
C LYS A 86 7.68 -0.51 13.38
N LYS A 87 7.75 -1.04 12.16
CA LYS A 87 7.10 -0.46 10.99
C LYS A 87 6.26 -1.50 10.28
N TYR A 88 5.22 -1.04 9.62
CA TYR A 88 4.60 -1.84 8.57
C TYR A 88 5.48 -1.79 7.33
N GLU A 89 5.58 -2.90 6.64
CA GLU A 89 6.34 -3.06 5.42
C GLU A 89 5.41 -3.62 4.35
N GLY A 90 5.52 -3.09 3.14
CA GLY A 90 4.67 -3.46 2.02
C GLY A 90 5.49 -3.64 0.75
N ILE A 91 5.13 -4.64 -0.05
CA ILE A 91 5.54 -4.69 -1.46
C ILE A 91 4.30 -4.65 -2.34
N TRP A 92 4.42 -3.98 -3.48
CA TRP A 92 3.40 -3.96 -4.51
C TRP A 92 4.04 -4.10 -5.88
N TYR A 93 3.39 -4.86 -6.77
CA TYR A 93 3.78 -4.99 -8.17
C TYR A 93 2.56 -5.23 -9.03
N ASP A 94 2.57 -4.66 -10.23
CA ASP A 94 1.41 -4.66 -11.12
C ASP A 94 1.83 -4.66 -12.59
N THR A 95 0.84 -4.76 -13.46
CA THR A 95 1.03 -4.82 -14.91
C THR A 95 1.39 -3.47 -15.54
N ALA A 96 1.35 -2.36 -14.81
CA ALA A 96 1.73 -1.04 -15.34
C ALA A 96 3.24 -0.77 -15.26
N GLY A 97 3.99 -1.61 -14.54
CA GLY A 97 5.44 -1.49 -14.42
C GLY A 97 6.16 -2.84 -14.32
N SER A 98 7.48 -2.79 -14.24
CA SER A 98 8.34 -3.97 -14.07
C SER A 98 9.18 -3.92 -12.80
N SER A 99 9.00 -2.90 -11.96
CA SER A 99 9.69 -2.73 -10.68
C SER A 99 8.78 -3.12 -9.52
N LEU A 100 9.39 -3.64 -8.46
CA LEU A 100 8.74 -3.78 -7.16
C LEU A 100 8.67 -2.41 -6.49
N GLN A 101 7.50 -2.06 -5.94
CA GLN A 101 7.34 -0.90 -5.08
C GLN A 101 7.38 -1.36 -3.63
N PHE A 102 8.46 -1.04 -2.92
CA PHE A 102 8.57 -1.30 -1.49
C PHE A 102 8.15 -0.07 -0.70
N GLU A 103 7.34 -0.22 0.33
CA GLU A 103 6.95 0.90 1.19
C GLU A 103 7.07 0.55 2.66
N THR A 104 7.36 1.56 3.48
CA THR A 104 7.37 1.42 4.93
C THR A 104 6.42 2.44 5.54
N GLY A 105 5.68 2.03 6.56
CA GLY A 105 4.63 2.86 7.13
C GLY A 105 4.39 2.65 8.62
N SER A 106 3.41 3.42 9.10
CA SER A 106 2.91 3.38 10.46
C SER A 106 1.38 3.49 10.45
N PHE A 107 0.75 3.09 11.56
CA PHE A 107 -0.69 3.20 11.75
C PHE A 107 -0.98 4.01 13.02
N ASP A 108 -1.76 5.07 12.87
CA ASP A 108 -2.30 5.85 13.98
C ASP A 108 -3.68 5.29 14.34
N ASP A 109 -3.76 4.52 15.42
CA ASP A 109 -5.01 3.86 15.83
C ASP A 109 -6.11 4.84 16.24
N ALA A 110 -5.73 5.99 16.83
CA ALA A 110 -6.69 6.99 17.27
C ALA A 110 -7.37 7.68 16.07
N LYS A 111 -6.62 7.90 14.99
CA LYS A 111 -7.15 8.50 13.76
C LYS A 111 -7.64 7.49 12.74
N LYS A 112 -7.30 6.21 12.92
CA LYS A 112 -7.54 5.13 11.94
C LYS A 112 -6.90 5.43 10.59
N ILE A 113 -5.66 5.93 10.63
CA ILE A 113 -4.90 6.34 9.46
C ILE A 113 -3.61 5.51 9.36
N TYR A 114 -3.46 4.83 8.23
CA TYR A 114 -2.18 4.27 7.78
C TYR A 114 -1.43 5.33 6.96
N THR A 115 -0.13 5.46 7.16
CA THR A 115 0.73 6.30 6.31
C THR A 115 1.99 5.53 5.96
N ALA A 116 2.28 5.40 4.66
CA ALA A 116 3.48 4.77 4.16
C ALA A 116 4.22 5.65 3.17
N HIS A 117 5.51 5.37 3.03
CA HIS A 117 6.44 6.11 2.21
C HIS A 117 7.29 5.16 1.37
N ASN A 118 7.57 5.58 0.14
CA ASN A 118 8.52 4.95 -0.76
C ASN A 118 9.26 6.04 -1.54
N THR A 119 10.47 5.76 -1.97
CA THR A 119 11.15 6.52 -3.03
C THR A 119 11.41 5.61 -4.23
N PHE A 120 11.11 6.11 -5.42
CA PHE A 120 11.20 5.32 -6.63
C PHE A 120 11.62 6.18 -7.81
N ILE A 121 12.23 5.56 -8.81
CA ILE A 121 12.61 6.23 -10.05
C ILE A 121 11.49 6.01 -11.07
N MET A 122 10.94 7.10 -11.60
CA MET A 122 9.92 7.03 -12.65
C MET A 122 10.52 6.44 -13.94
N PRO A 123 9.83 5.51 -14.63
CA PRO A 123 10.28 4.99 -15.91
C PRO A 123 10.61 6.12 -16.91
N GLY A 124 11.78 6.04 -17.54
CA GLY A 124 12.25 7.06 -18.49
C GLY A 124 12.91 8.29 -17.87
N THR A 125 13.07 8.33 -16.54
CA THR A 125 13.81 9.39 -15.83
C THR A 125 14.96 8.82 -15.01
N THR A 126 15.89 9.68 -14.59
CA THR A 126 16.92 9.37 -13.58
C THR A 126 16.60 9.95 -12.22
N ASN A 127 15.50 10.71 -12.11
CA ASN A 127 15.17 11.45 -10.90
C ASN A 127 14.36 10.56 -9.97
N GLU A 128 14.80 10.50 -8.72
CA GLU A 128 14.08 9.85 -7.65
C GLU A 128 12.90 10.73 -7.21
N MET A 129 11.75 10.11 -7.03
CA MET A 129 10.51 10.74 -6.59
C MET A 129 10.07 10.12 -5.27
N ALA A 130 9.52 10.94 -4.38
CA ALA A 130 8.88 10.46 -3.16
C ALA A 130 7.41 10.13 -3.44
N LYS A 131 6.97 8.96 -2.95
CA LYS A 131 5.58 8.55 -2.85
C LYS A 131 5.17 8.56 -1.38
N ARG A 132 3.99 9.10 -1.09
CA ARG A 132 3.31 8.93 0.20
C ARG A 132 1.94 8.31 -0.03
N THR A 133 1.68 7.19 0.63
CA THR A 133 0.38 6.52 0.65
C THR A 133 -0.30 6.84 1.98
N VAL A 134 -1.56 7.26 1.94
CA VAL A 134 -2.39 7.47 3.14
C VAL A 134 -3.64 6.62 2.99
N ILE A 135 -3.96 5.82 3.99
CA ILE A 135 -5.20 5.05 4.01
C ILE A 135 -6.00 5.46 5.23
N THR A 136 -7.19 6.02 4.99
CA THR A 136 -8.13 6.37 6.04
C THR A 136 -9.20 5.30 6.12
N VAL A 137 -9.26 4.59 7.24
CA VAL A 137 -10.32 3.62 7.51
C VAL A 137 -11.53 4.37 8.04
N LYS A 138 -12.60 4.42 7.23
CA LYS A 138 -13.82 5.16 7.57
C LYS A 138 -14.69 4.35 8.53
N ASN A 139 -14.87 3.07 8.22
CA ASN A 139 -15.60 2.11 9.02
C ASN A 139 -15.22 0.68 8.58
N THR A 140 -15.92 -0.34 9.10
CA THR A 140 -15.63 -1.74 8.78
C THR A 140 -15.83 -2.09 7.31
N ASN A 141 -16.61 -1.30 6.56
CA ASN A 141 -17.05 -1.58 5.20
C ASN A 141 -16.50 -0.59 4.16
N GLU A 142 -15.72 0.41 4.60
CA GLU A 142 -15.20 1.44 3.72
C GLU A 142 -13.85 1.98 4.20
N HIS A 143 -12.90 2.07 3.28
CA HIS A 143 -11.64 2.77 3.49
C HIS A 143 -11.22 3.48 2.20
N VAL A 144 -10.48 4.57 2.35
CA VAL A 144 -10.00 5.38 1.22
C VAL A 144 -8.49 5.40 1.25
N MET A 145 -7.88 5.02 0.13
CA MET A 145 -6.44 5.13 -0.10
C MET A 145 -6.17 6.34 -1.00
N GLU A 146 -5.20 7.15 -0.62
CA GLU A 146 -4.73 8.30 -1.38
C GLU A 146 -3.22 8.18 -1.57
N MET A 147 -2.75 8.40 -2.80
CA MET A 147 -1.33 8.45 -3.10
C MET A 147 -0.95 9.85 -3.55
N PHE A 148 0.19 10.30 -3.02
CA PHE A 148 0.77 11.60 -3.30
C PHE A 148 2.19 11.42 -3.82
N MET A 149 2.57 12.23 -4.79
CA MET A 149 3.92 12.27 -5.35
C MET A 149 4.53 13.65 -5.22
N GLY A 150 5.84 13.70 -5.07
CA GLY A 150 6.62 14.94 -5.05
C GLY A 150 8.11 14.66 -5.10
N GLU A 151 8.91 15.73 -5.07
CA GLU A 151 10.36 15.62 -4.96
C GLU A 151 10.76 14.94 -3.65
N VAL A 152 11.90 14.24 -3.65
CA VAL A 152 12.46 13.66 -2.42
C VAL A 152 12.71 14.77 -1.39
N GLY A 153 12.16 14.60 -0.19
CA GLY A 153 12.25 15.59 0.89
C GLY A 153 11.19 16.69 0.86
N SER A 154 10.29 16.70 -0.13
CA SER A 154 9.15 17.63 -0.16
C SER A 154 8.20 17.44 1.02
N ALA A 155 7.70 18.56 1.54
CA ALA A 155 6.68 18.55 2.60
C ALA A 155 5.33 18.04 2.05
N PRO A 156 4.43 17.50 2.91
CA PRO A 156 3.16 16.90 2.45
C PRO A 156 2.27 17.83 1.61
N ASP A 157 2.30 19.13 1.85
CA ASP A 157 1.55 20.17 1.15
C ASP A 157 2.17 20.57 -0.20
N GLN A 158 3.42 20.19 -0.45
CA GLN A 158 4.10 20.36 -1.74
C GLN A 158 3.91 19.15 -2.67
N GLN A 159 3.40 18.04 -2.13
CA GLN A 159 3.11 16.85 -2.90
C GLN A 159 1.74 16.97 -3.58
N PHE A 160 1.64 16.49 -4.82
CA PHE A 160 0.37 16.45 -5.52
C PHE A 160 -0.27 15.07 -5.38
N LYS A 161 -1.60 15.03 -5.30
CA LYS A 161 -2.38 13.79 -5.28
C LYS A 161 -2.41 13.18 -6.67
N CYS A 162 -1.91 11.96 -6.81
CA CYS A 162 -1.89 11.23 -8.08
C CYS A 162 -2.90 10.08 -8.14
N MET A 163 -3.38 9.60 -6.99
CA MET A 163 -4.34 8.50 -6.95
C MET A 163 -5.27 8.63 -5.74
N GLU A 164 -6.53 8.24 -5.95
CA GLU A 164 -7.52 8.01 -4.91
C GLU A 164 -8.21 6.70 -5.20
N ILE A 165 -8.33 5.82 -4.23
CA ILE A 165 -9.11 4.60 -4.34
C ILE A 165 -10.10 4.57 -3.18
N THR A 166 -11.39 4.52 -3.50
CA THR A 166 -12.43 4.21 -2.52
C THR A 166 -12.71 2.72 -2.56
N TYR A 167 -12.44 2.05 -1.45
CA TYR A 167 -12.74 0.63 -1.27
C TYR A 167 -14.03 0.47 -0.47
N THR A 168 -14.93 -0.35 -0.97
CA THR A 168 -16.18 -0.73 -0.30
C THR A 168 -16.28 -2.24 -0.24
N ARG A 169 -16.75 -2.83 0.86
CA ARG A 169 -16.92 -4.29 0.91
C ARG A 169 -17.81 -4.77 -0.24
N ALA A 170 -17.41 -5.87 -0.87
CA ALA A 170 -18.15 -6.54 -1.93
C ALA A 170 -19.34 -7.34 -1.41
#